data_AF-A0A3B5MBN7-F1
#
_entry.id   AF-A0A3B5MBN7-F1
#
_cell.length_a   1.000
_cell.length_b   1.000
_cell.length_c   1.000
_cell.angle_alpha   90.00
_cell.angle_beta   90.00
_cell.angle_gamma   90.00
#
_symmetry.space_group_name_H-M   'P 1'
#
loop_
_entity.id
_entity.type
_entity.pdbx_description
1 polymer ?
#
loop_
_entity_poly.entity_id
_entity_poly.type
_entity_poly.pdbx_seq_one_letter_code
_entity_poly.pdbx_strand_id
1 'polypeptide(L)'
;MSPSFVPCETETSDTFCGQARRSSQSEAVALQAIRNTKGNNLCVDCEASNPTWASLNLGALICIECSGIHRNLGTHLSRVRSLDLDDWPGELTQVLAAIGNHMANSVWESCTQGRTKPTPNATRWVEPNQQLTNMA
;
A
#
# COMPACT_ATOMS: atom_id res chain seq x y z
N MET A 1 -8.83 -20.01 -62.24
CA MET A 1 -8.07 -20.88 -61.31
C MET A 1 -6.91 -20.05 -60.79
N SER A 2 -7.09 -19.49 -59.61
CA SER A 2 -6.22 -18.51 -58.96
C SER A 2 -6.16 -18.87 -57.46
N PRO A 3 -5.22 -18.33 -56.70
CA PRO A 3 -3.94 -18.96 -56.36
C PRO A 3 -3.93 -19.50 -54.93
N SER A 4 -3.31 -20.66 -54.71
CA SER A 4 -2.96 -21.12 -53.37
C SER A 4 -1.66 -20.46 -52.94
N PHE A 5 -1.74 -19.32 -52.26
CA PHE A 5 -0.63 -18.73 -51.52
C PHE A 5 -0.97 -18.81 -50.04
N VAL A 6 -0.44 -19.80 -49.34
CA VAL A 6 -0.45 -19.87 -47.88
C VAL A 6 0.98 -19.59 -47.41
N PRO A 7 1.23 -18.41 -46.81
CA PRO A 7 2.29 -18.34 -45.82
C PRO A 7 1.87 -17.50 -44.61
N CYS A 8 1.86 -18.12 -43.43
CA CYS A 8 2.43 -17.52 -42.23
C CYS A 8 2.42 -18.55 -41.11
N GLU A 9 3.49 -19.34 -41.02
CA GLU A 9 4.01 -19.74 -39.73
C GLU A 9 5.20 -18.83 -39.44
N THR A 10 5.03 -17.86 -38.55
CA THR A 10 6.15 -17.36 -37.74
C THR A 10 5.61 -17.05 -36.36
N GLU A 11 6.24 -17.71 -35.40
CA GLU A 11 5.86 -17.81 -34.00
C GLU A 11 6.04 -16.46 -33.30
N THR A 12 4.97 -15.89 -32.74
CA THR A 12 5.07 -14.76 -31.80
C THR A 12 5.22 -15.31 -30.39
N SER A 13 6.40 -15.82 -30.05
CA SER A 13 6.72 -16.36 -28.72
C SER A 13 7.72 -15.51 -27.91
N ASP A 14 8.29 -14.44 -28.48
CA ASP A 14 9.30 -13.61 -27.79
C ASP A 14 8.79 -12.25 -27.25
N THR A 15 7.62 -11.78 -27.68
CA THR A 15 7.10 -10.46 -27.25
C THR A 15 6.57 -10.47 -25.80
N PHE A 16 5.98 -11.58 -25.37
CA PHE A 16 5.36 -11.70 -24.04
C PHE A 16 6.40 -11.72 -22.90
N CYS A 17 7.54 -12.39 -23.11
CA CYS A 17 8.62 -12.48 -22.12
C CYS A 17 9.35 -11.14 -21.92
N GLY A 18 9.52 -10.35 -22.99
CA GLY A 18 10.17 -9.04 -22.95
C GLY A 18 9.34 -7.94 -22.27
N GLN A 19 8.01 -7.98 -22.42
CA GLN A 19 7.10 -7.04 -21.72
C GLN A 19 7.00 -7.37 -20.23
N ALA A 20 6.87 -8.65 -19.86
CA ALA A 20 6.80 -9.07 -18.46
C ALA A 20 8.05 -8.69 -17.66
N ARG A 21 9.26 -8.87 -18.23
CA ARG A 21 10.53 -8.51 -17.59
C ARG A 21 10.74 -7.00 -17.41
N ARG A 22 10.28 -6.18 -18.36
CA ARG A 22 10.38 -4.71 -18.25
C ARG A 22 9.38 -4.16 -17.22
N SER A 23 8.17 -4.72 -17.17
CA SER A 23 7.14 -4.36 -16.20
C SER A 23 7.60 -4.61 -14.76
N SER A 24 8.15 -5.80 -14.48
CA SER A 24 8.58 -6.15 -13.12
C SER A 24 9.76 -5.31 -12.62
N GLN A 25 10.68 -4.91 -13.50
CA GLN A 25 11.76 -4.00 -13.12
C GLN A 25 11.24 -2.58 -12.81
N SER A 26 10.26 -2.08 -13.58
CA SER A 26 9.64 -0.78 -13.30
C SER A 26 8.83 -0.78 -12.00
N GLU A 27 8.18 -1.89 -11.69
CA GLU A 27 7.41 -2.07 -10.46
C GLU A 27 8.32 -2.06 -9.21
N ALA A 28 9.43 -2.81 -9.24
CA ALA A 28 10.40 -2.83 -8.15
C ALA A 28 10.96 -1.43 -7.82
N VAL A 29 11.25 -0.63 -8.85
CA VAL A 29 11.70 0.76 -8.68
C VAL A 29 10.60 1.62 -8.07
N ALA A 30 9.35 1.48 -8.54
CA ALA A 30 8.22 2.23 -8.00
C ALA A 30 7.93 1.87 -6.53
N LEU A 31 7.96 0.58 -6.17
CA LEU A 31 7.81 0.12 -4.79
C LEU A 31 8.94 0.62 -3.90
N GLN A 32 10.17 0.66 -4.39
CA GLN A 32 11.28 1.25 -3.64
C GLN A 32 11.08 2.76 -3.43
N ALA A 33 10.58 3.48 -4.44
CA ALA A 33 10.26 4.90 -4.31
C ALA A 33 9.18 5.12 -3.25
N ILE A 34 8.13 4.30 -3.22
CA ILE A 34 7.08 4.33 -2.19
C ILE A 34 7.68 4.12 -0.80
N ARG A 35 8.56 3.12 -0.62
CA ARG A 35 9.22 2.87 0.68
C ARG A 35 10.06 4.06 1.14
N ASN A 36 10.62 4.82 0.20
CA ASN A 36 11.44 6.00 0.47
C ASN A 36 10.62 7.29 0.67
N THR A 37 9.31 7.30 0.39
CA THR A 37 8.46 8.46 0.64
C THR A 37 8.45 8.83 2.12
N LYS A 38 8.39 10.13 2.42
CA LYS A 38 8.47 10.66 3.79
C LYS A 38 7.45 10.00 4.72
N GLY A 39 7.94 9.41 5.82
CA GLY A 39 7.13 8.74 6.83
C GLY A 39 6.79 7.28 6.55
N ASN A 40 7.04 6.77 5.34
CA ASN A 40 6.72 5.39 4.97
C ASN A 40 7.63 4.34 5.61
N ASN A 41 8.68 4.77 6.33
CA ASN A 41 9.51 3.91 7.16
C ASN A 41 8.80 3.43 8.43
N LEU A 42 7.65 4.03 8.80
CA LEU A 42 6.84 3.69 9.96
C LEU A 42 5.38 3.49 9.54
N CYS A 43 4.69 2.55 10.18
CA CYS A 43 3.26 2.34 10.01
C CYS A 43 2.48 3.63 10.30
N VAL A 44 1.53 3.97 9.43
CA VAL A 44 0.72 5.19 9.57
C VAL A 44 -0.17 5.16 10.82
N ASP A 45 -0.42 4.02 11.45
CA ASP A 45 -1.34 3.94 12.59
C ASP A 45 -0.63 3.68 13.93
N CYS A 46 0.44 2.89 13.94
CA CYS A 46 1.09 2.43 15.19
C CYS A 46 2.60 2.62 15.24
N GLU A 47 3.18 3.24 14.20
CA GLU A 47 4.63 3.49 14.09
C GLU A 47 5.51 2.24 14.04
N ALA A 48 4.94 1.05 13.83
CA ALA A 48 5.73 -0.16 13.58
C ALA A 48 6.65 0.04 12.36
N SER A 49 7.90 -0.38 12.47
CA SER A 49 8.89 -0.15 11.42
C SER A 49 8.61 -0.97 10.16
N ASN A 50 9.05 -0.42 9.02
CA ASN A 50 9.03 -1.08 7.71
C ASN A 50 7.67 -1.69 7.34
N PRO A 51 6.58 -0.89 7.29
CA PRO A 51 5.27 -1.40 6.89
C PRO A 51 5.32 -2.01 5.47
N THR A 52 4.71 -3.19 5.32
CA THR A 52 4.67 -3.97 4.06
C THR A 52 3.27 -4.07 3.47
N TRP A 53 2.31 -3.33 4.01
CA TRP A 53 0.94 -3.26 3.54
C TRP A 53 0.56 -1.81 3.25
N ALA A 54 -0.47 -1.61 2.46
CA ALA A 54 -0.95 -0.29 2.07
C ALA A 54 -2.48 -0.22 2.11
N SER A 55 -3.00 0.95 2.48
CA SER A 55 -4.37 1.36 2.18
C SER A 55 -4.36 2.29 0.97
N LEU A 56 -4.83 1.79 -0.17
CA LEU A 56 -4.73 2.48 -1.46
C LEU A 56 -5.49 3.81 -1.49
N ASN A 57 -6.75 3.80 -1.07
CA ASN A 57 -7.59 5.00 -1.12
C ASN A 57 -7.18 6.05 -0.08
N LEU A 58 -6.43 5.66 0.96
CA LEU A 58 -5.88 6.57 1.95
C LEU A 58 -4.45 7.01 1.62
N GLY A 59 -3.80 6.37 0.64
CA GLY A 59 -2.45 6.72 0.21
C GLY A 59 -1.37 6.44 1.25
N ALA A 60 -1.57 5.44 2.12
CA ALA A 60 -0.73 5.21 3.30
C ALA A 60 -0.24 3.76 3.44
N LEU A 61 0.95 3.58 4.00
CA LEU A 61 1.51 2.29 4.39
C LEU A 61 1.16 1.93 5.85
N ILE A 62 0.75 0.69 6.04
CA ILE A 62 0.35 0.09 7.31
C ILE A 62 1.15 -1.20 7.56
N CYS A 63 1.36 -1.55 8.83
CA CYS A 63 1.94 -2.85 9.18
C CYS A 63 0.91 -3.98 8.96
N ILE A 64 1.37 -5.22 9.06
CA ILE A 64 0.50 -6.40 8.90
C ILE A 64 -0.66 -6.41 9.90
N GLU A 65 -0.45 -6.00 11.15
CA GLU A 65 -1.48 -6.03 12.18
C GLU A 65 -2.57 -4.98 11.93
N CYS A 66 -2.18 -3.74 11.61
CA CYS A 66 -3.08 -2.67 11.22
C CYS A 66 -3.82 -3.00 9.92
N SER A 67 -3.17 -3.69 8.98
CA SER A 67 -3.84 -4.17 7.76
C SER A 67 -5.04 -5.08 8.09
N GLY A 68 -4.96 -5.88 9.15
CA GLY A 68 -6.07 -6.69 9.64
C GLY A 68 -7.23 -5.85 10.18
N ILE A 69 -6.93 -4.76 10.88
CA ILE A 69 -7.95 -3.80 11.37
C ILE A 69 -8.62 -3.11 10.19
N HIS A 70 -7.84 -2.60 9.23
CA HIS A 70 -8.35 -1.98 8.01
C HIS A 70 -9.26 -2.90 7.18
N ARG A 71 -8.95 -4.20 7.13
CA ARG A 71 -9.83 -5.20 6.47
C ARG A 71 -11.20 -5.31 7.16
N ASN A 72 -11.24 -5.26 8.48
CA ASN A 72 -12.49 -5.34 9.25
C ASN A 72 -13.38 -4.09 9.07
N LEU A 73 -12.80 -2.94 8.67
CA LEU A 73 -13.57 -1.74 8.32
C LEU A 73 -14.38 -1.91 7.02
N GLY A 74 -13.89 -2.74 6.10
CA GLY A 74 -14.48 -2.97 4.79
C GLY A 74 -13.94 -2.06 3.68
N THR A 75 -14.12 -2.51 2.43
CA THR A 75 -13.49 -1.92 1.22
C THR A 75 -13.99 -0.53 0.83
N HIS A 76 -15.15 -0.13 1.36
CA HIS A 76 -15.70 1.21 1.20
C HIS A 76 -14.93 2.26 2.02
N LEU A 77 -14.22 1.82 3.08
CA LEU A 77 -13.38 2.68 3.92
C LEU A 77 -11.90 2.49 3.65
N SER A 78 -11.44 1.24 3.50
CA SER A 78 -10.03 0.94 3.26
C SER A 78 -9.83 -0.20 2.26
N ARG A 79 -9.07 0.09 1.20
CA ARG A 79 -8.68 -0.89 0.17
C ARG A 79 -7.25 -1.37 0.43
N VAL A 80 -7.14 -2.52 1.08
CA VAL A 80 -5.86 -3.07 1.55
C VAL A 80 -5.15 -3.88 0.46
N ARG A 81 -3.85 -3.67 0.31
CA ARG A 81 -2.91 -4.46 -0.54
C ARG A 81 -1.58 -4.69 0.16
N SER A 82 -0.93 -5.81 -0.13
CA SER A 82 0.44 -6.11 0.28
C SER A 82 1.43 -5.55 -0.74
N LEU A 83 2.53 -4.96 -0.27
CA LEU A 83 3.63 -4.54 -1.14
C LEU A 83 4.46 -5.70 -1.68
N ASP A 84 4.40 -6.87 -1.03
CA ASP A 84 5.25 -8.02 -1.34
C ASP A 84 4.46 -9.18 -1.98
N LEU A 85 3.14 -9.22 -1.81
CA LEU A 85 2.29 -10.36 -2.19
C LEU A 85 1.24 -10.06 -3.28
N ASP A 86 0.98 -8.78 -3.59
CA ASP A 86 0.02 -8.37 -4.61
C ASP A 86 0.72 -7.69 -5.79
N ASP A 87 0.09 -7.71 -6.98
CA ASP A 87 0.57 -6.99 -8.16
C ASP A 87 0.35 -5.47 -8.04
N TRP A 88 1.35 -4.68 -8.46
CA TRP A 88 1.31 -3.22 -8.42
C TRP A 88 1.38 -2.55 -9.80
N PRO A 89 0.23 -2.41 -10.50
CA PRO A 89 0.17 -1.59 -11.69
C PRO A 89 0.54 -0.13 -11.38
N GLY A 90 1.13 0.55 -12.37
CA GLY A 90 1.74 1.87 -12.20
C GLY A 90 0.80 2.96 -11.70
N GLU A 91 -0.51 2.84 -11.91
CA GLU A 91 -1.51 3.77 -11.40
C GLU A 91 -1.66 3.68 -9.88
N LEU A 92 -1.54 2.48 -9.30
CA LEU A 92 -1.67 2.29 -7.85
C LEU A 92 -0.44 2.81 -7.10
N THR A 93 0.74 2.69 -7.69
CA THR A 93 1.99 3.15 -7.07
C THR A 93 2.06 4.68 -7.00
N GLN A 94 1.48 5.39 -7.98
CA GLN A 94 1.42 6.85 -8.01
C GLN A 94 0.67 7.44 -6.81
N VAL A 95 -0.42 6.81 -6.36
CA VAL A 95 -1.20 7.30 -5.20
C VAL A 95 -0.35 7.26 -3.93
N LEU A 96 0.37 6.16 -3.70
CA LEU A 96 1.24 5.99 -2.53
C LEU A 96 2.49 6.88 -2.59
N ALA A 97 3.02 7.14 -3.79
CA ALA A 97 4.13 8.06 -3.99
C ALA A 97 3.74 9.52 -3.75
N ALA A 98 2.51 9.91 -4.12
CA ALA A 98 2.03 11.28 -4.00
C ALA A 98 1.60 11.67 -2.58
N ILE A 99 1.00 10.75 -1.82
CA ILE A 99 0.50 11.01 -0.46
C ILE A 99 1.58 10.64 0.57
N GLY A 100 1.74 9.34 0.83
CA GLY A 100 2.65 8.84 1.87
C GLY A 100 2.21 9.19 3.29
N ASN A 101 2.80 8.49 4.26
CA ASN A 101 2.35 8.50 5.66
C ASN A 101 2.49 9.86 6.33
N HIS A 102 3.51 10.65 5.98
CA HIS A 102 3.63 12.00 6.52
C HIS A 102 2.45 12.88 6.12
N MET A 103 2.04 12.86 4.85
CA MET A 103 0.90 13.65 4.39
C MET A 103 -0.41 13.08 4.95
N ALA A 104 -0.55 11.76 4.98
CA ALA A 104 -1.72 11.10 5.56
C ALA A 104 -1.95 11.54 7.03
N ASN A 105 -0.91 11.49 7.87
CA ASN A 105 -1.01 11.95 9.26
C ASN A 105 -1.32 13.44 9.37
N SER A 106 -0.79 14.28 8.47
CA SER A 106 -1.10 15.72 8.46
C SER A 106 -2.57 16.04 8.20
N VAL A 107 -3.32 15.09 7.63
CA VAL A 107 -4.77 15.19 7.38
C VAL A 107 -5.53 14.48 8.51
N TRP A 108 -5.30 13.18 8.67
CA TRP A 108 -6.09 12.31 9.54
C TRP A 108 -5.75 12.44 11.02
N GLU A 109 -4.54 12.86 11.36
CA GLU A 109 -4.09 13.12 12.73
C GLU A 109 -3.88 14.62 13.02
N SER A 110 -4.43 15.51 12.18
CA SER A 110 -4.33 16.97 12.37
C SER A 110 -4.95 17.47 13.68
N CYS A 111 -5.94 16.74 14.21
CA CYS A 111 -6.65 17.08 15.44
C CYS A 111 -6.99 15.81 16.24
N THR A 112 -6.04 15.31 17.04
CA THR A 112 -6.23 14.09 17.84
C THR A 112 -6.93 14.32 19.18
N GLN A 113 -7.26 15.57 19.53
CA GLN A 113 -7.90 15.94 20.80
C GLN A 113 -7.16 15.38 22.04
N GLY A 114 -5.82 15.42 22.04
CA GLY A 114 -4.98 14.91 23.12
C GLY A 114 -4.81 13.39 23.13
N ARG A 115 -5.38 12.66 22.16
CA ARG A 115 -5.10 11.23 21.99
C ARG A 115 -3.72 11.04 21.38
N THR A 116 -2.99 10.08 21.93
CA THR A 116 -1.70 9.64 21.41
C THR A 116 -1.88 8.44 20.49
N LYS A 117 -0.95 8.32 19.56
CA LYS A 117 -0.88 7.18 18.65
C LYS A 117 -0.59 5.90 19.43
N PRO A 118 -1.23 4.76 19.10
CA PRO A 118 -0.87 3.49 19.71
C PRO A 118 0.57 3.12 19.35
N THR A 119 1.26 2.42 20.25
CA THR A 119 2.55 1.82 19.94
C THR A 119 2.36 0.50 19.18
N PRO A 120 3.42 -0.07 18.56
CA PRO A 120 3.32 -1.36 17.89
C PRO A 120 2.84 -2.51 18.80
N ASN A 121 3.05 -2.37 20.12
CA ASN A 121 2.68 -3.38 21.11
C ASN A 121 1.33 -3.10 21.79
N ALA A 122 0.61 -2.06 21.35
CA ALA A 122 -0.69 -1.73 21.93
C ALA A 122 -1.71 -2.85 21.64
N THR A 123 -2.63 -3.05 22.58
CA THR A 123 -3.73 -3.99 22.37
C THR A 123 -4.64 -3.51 21.25
N ARG A 124 -5.18 -4.45 20.47
CA ARG A 124 -6.14 -4.15 19.39
C ARG A 124 -7.42 -3.45 19.90
N TRP A 125 -7.76 -3.67 21.16
CA TRP A 125 -8.97 -3.14 21.79
C TRP A 125 -8.60 -2.12 22.85
N VAL A 126 -9.41 -1.05 22.92
CA VAL A 126 -9.34 -0.09 24.02
C VAL A 126 -10.13 -0.68 25.18
N GLU A 127 -9.49 -0.88 26.33
CA GLU A 127 -10.23 -1.22 27.54
C GLU A 127 -11.08 -0.01 27.98
N PRO A 128 -12.33 -0.21 28.44
CA PRO A 128 -13.25 0.89 28.77
C PRO A 128 -12.68 1.94 29.74
N ASN A 129 -11.71 1.58 30.57
CA ASN A 129 -11.16 2.43 31.62
C ASN A 129 -9.98 3.32 31.20
N GLN A 130 -9.47 3.19 29.96
CA GLN A 130 -8.29 3.93 29.51
C GLN A 130 -8.60 5.36 29.03
N GLN A 131 -9.87 5.75 28.96
CA GLN A 131 -10.31 7.11 28.61
C GLN A 131 -10.20 8.11 29.78
N LEU A 132 -9.96 7.68 31.02
CA LEU A 132 -9.96 8.55 32.20
C LEU A 132 -8.57 9.15 32.54
N THR A 133 -7.48 8.68 31.95
CA THR A 133 -6.12 9.10 32.36
C THR A 133 -5.53 10.26 31.53
N ASN A 134 -6.18 10.68 30.43
CA ASN A 134 -5.61 11.67 29.50
C ASN A 134 -6.35 13.02 29.50
N MET A 135 -7.10 13.33 30.56
CA MET A 135 -7.75 14.65 30.77
C MET A 135 -7.24 15.36 32.03
N ALA A 136 -6.06 15.01 32.54
CA ALA A 136 -5.40 15.69 33.66
C ALA A 136 -4.17 16.48 33.19
#